data_AF-A0A538C3Y4-F1
#
_entry.id   AF-A0A538C3Y4-F1
#
_cell.length_a   1.000
_cell.length_b   1.000
_cell.length_c   1.000
_cell.angle_alpha   90.00
_cell.angle_beta   90.00
_cell.angle_gamma   90.00
#
_symmetry.space_group_name_H-M   'P 1'
#
loop_
_entity.id
_entity.type
_entity.pdbx_description
1 polymer ?
#
loop_
_entity_poly.entity_id
_entity_poly.type
_entity_poly.pdbx_seq_one_letter_code
_entity_poly.pdbx_strand_id
1 'polypeptide(L)'
;MGSASSFPREGEGATTSSGTPRLSRHILTVKPRHNPIVPSQADLVLRLLLASALAGLLGGERELTDQPAGFRTHILVGLGAALFAVISAYGFETVVGSGHQGVQADPTRVASQIVVGIGFLGGGAIIKYGASIRGLTTAASLWVTAAVGTAVGIGQLALGSVTTAITLLALVGLRPLRRLIRRYARDRDEYIVEARRDVDVAAMLSRNSSASPKKDPTAPSVCWCARHRRSLRLRSRRPSPGWNTSTTSTGPVDGQGPSRSS
;
A
#
# COMPACT_ATOMS: atom_id res chain seq x y z
N MET A 1 40.69 65.25 -35.85
CA MET A 1 42.05 65.70 -36.19
C MET A 1 42.96 65.41 -35.01
N GLY A 2 44.03 64.61 -35.24
CA GLY A 2 45.31 64.80 -34.55
C GLY A 2 45.68 63.87 -33.39
N SER A 3 46.76 63.10 -33.63
CA SER A 3 47.75 62.53 -32.67
C SER A 3 47.37 61.21 -31.98
N ALA A 4 47.87 60.01 -32.33
CA ALA A 4 49.20 59.53 -32.72
C ALA A 4 50.27 59.59 -31.61
N SER A 5 50.42 58.47 -30.88
CA SER A 5 51.66 58.02 -30.22
C SER A 5 51.62 56.48 -30.21
N SER A 6 52.41 55.74 -31.00
CA SER A 6 53.87 55.50 -31.02
C SER A 6 54.32 54.33 -30.11
N PHE A 7 54.41 53.12 -30.73
CA PHE A 7 55.39 52.01 -30.53
C PHE A 7 55.41 51.22 -29.19
N PRO A 8 55.86 49.92 -29.16
CA PRO A 8 56.84 49.30 -30.06
C PRO A 8 56.48 47.95 -30.72
N ARG A 9 57.31 47.64 -31.73
CA ARG A 9 57.49 46.39 -32.47
C ARG A 9 57.82 45.21 -31.55
N GLU A 10 57.09 44.11 -31.68
CA GLU A 10 57.64 42.79 -31.33
C GLU A 10 58.21 42.14 -32.60
N GLY A 11 59.48 41.77 -32.50
CA GLY A 11 60.26 41.19 -33.57
C GLY A 11 59.90 39.74 -33.83
N GLU A 12 59.82 39.40 -35.11
CA GLU A 12 60.09 38.07 -35.62
C GLU A 12 61.49 37.62 -35.16
N GLY A 13 61.49 36.59 -34.32
CA GLY A 13 62.67 35.85 -33.91
C GLY A 13 62.38 34.37 -34.00
N ALA A 14 62.38 33.84 -35.23
CA ALA A 14 62.44 32.41 -35.47
C ALA A 14 63.74 31.85 -34.86
N THR A 15 63.61 31.05 -33.81
CA THR A 15 64.68 30.13 -33.37
C THR A 15 64.11 28.73 -33.27
N THR A 16 64.50 27.93 -34.25
CA THR A 16 64.44 26.48 -34.21
C THR A 16 65.32 25.98 -33.07
N SER A 17 64.74 25.28 -32.09
CA SER A 17 65.51 24.33 -31.28
C SER A 17 64.71 23.06 -31.06
N SER A 18 65.27 22.00 -31.62
CA SER A 18 64.88 20.60 -31.48
C SER A 18 64.94 20.17 -30.01
N GLY A 19 63.79 19.98 -29.39
CA GLY A 19 63.64 19.33 -28.08
C GLY A 19 62.86 18.05 -28.24
N THR A 20 63.53 16.91 -28.08
CA THR A 20 62.98 15.55 -28.03
C THR A 20 61.64 15.46 -27.26
N PRO A 21 60.61 14.74 -27.73
CA PRO A 21 59.44 14.48 -26.91
C PRO A 21 59.86 13.56 -25.76
N ARG A 22 60.14 14.14 -24.58
CA ARG A 22 60.31 13.37 -23.35
C ARG A 22 58.98 12.71 -23.06
N LEU A 23 58.97 11.40 -23.31
CA LEU A 23 57.91 10.46 -22.96
C LEU A 23 57.78 10.43 -21.42
N SER A 24 57.07 11.41 -20.87
CA SER A 24 56.72 11.44 -19.47
C SER A 24 55.68 10.34 -19.27
N ARG A 25 56.16 9.15 -18.89
CA ARG A 25 55.33 8.08 -18.33
C ARG A 25 54.74 8.59 -17.02
N HIS A 26 53.70 9.41 -17.12
CA HIS A 26 52.77 9.62 -16.03
C HIS A 26 52.01 8.30 -15.88
N ILE A 27 52.55 7.44 -15.01
CA ILE A 27 51.80 6.35 -14.41
C ILE A 27 50.62 7.02 -13.70
N LEU A 28 49.48 7.04 -14.37
CA LEU A 28 48.18 7.27 -13.76
C LEU A 28 47.91 6.07 -12.87
N THR A 29 48.54 6.05 -11.69
CA THR A 29 48.06 5.26 -10.57
C THR A 29 46.68 5.80 -10.27
N VAL A 30 45.67 5.18 -10.89
CA VAL A 30 44.27 5.30 -10.51
C VAL A 30 44.19 4.75 -9.10
N LYS A 31 44.47 5.62 -8.11
CA LYS A 31 44.10 5.36 -6.73
C LYS A 31 42.58 5.21 -6.77
N PRO A 32 42.02 4.03 -6.47
CA PRO A 32 40.57 3.88 -6.45
C PRO A 32 40.07 4.96 -5.50
N ARG A 33 39.30 5.93 -6.01
CA ARG A 33 38.54 6.83 -5.16
C ARG A 33 37.46 5.96 -4.51
N HIS A 34 37.81 5.27 -3.45
CA HIS A 34 36.88 5.09 -2.35
C HIS A 34 36.53 6.52 -1.94
N ASN A 35 35.44 7.03 -2.51
CA ASN A 35 34.81 8.23 -1.99
C ASN A 35 34.07 7.72 -0.75
N PRO A 36 34.38 8.17 0.48
CA PRO A 36 33.72 7.70 1.71
C PRO A 36 32.22 8.04 1.78
N ILE A 37 31.70 8.71 0.76
CA ILE A 37 30.33 9.21 0.67
C ILE A 37 29.37 8.11 0.15
N VAL A 38 29.87 7.16 -0.67
CA VAL A 38 29.03 6.08 -1.23
C VAL A 38 29.26 4.75 -0.50
N PRO A 39 28.19 4.10 0.00
CA PRO A 39 28.29 2.78 0.60
C PRO A 39 28.74 1.73 -0.44
N SER A 40 29.46 0.71 0.03
CA SER A 40 29.87 -0.40 -0.83
C SER A 40 28.65 -1.15 -1.40
N GLN A 41 28.82 -1.80 -2.56
CA GLN A 41 27.75 -2.61 -3.16
C GLN A 41 27.25 -3.71 -2.20
N ALA A 42 28.15 -4.30 -1.41
CA ALA A 42 27.80 -5.27 -0.39
C ALA A 42 26.93 -4.67 0.72
N ASP A 43 27.20 -3.43 1.15
CA ASP A 43 26.39 -2.71 2.13
C ASP A 43 24.98 -2.42 1.59
N LEU A 44 24.88 -1.99 0.32
CA LEU A 44 23.58 -1.77 -0.32
C LEU A 44 22.75 -3.05 -0.40
N VAL A 45 23.36 -4.17 -0.81
CA VAL A 45 22.68 -5.47 -0.82
C VAL A 45 22.25 -5.87 0.59
N LEU A 46 23.11 -5.67 1.60
CA LEU A 46 22.77 -5.97 2.99
C LEU A 46 21.60 -5.12 3.49
N ARG A 47 21.53 -3.84 3.14
CA ARG A 47 20.37 -2.98 3.44
C ARG A 47 19.09 -3.50 2.81
N LEU A 48 19.12 -3.93 1.54
CA LEU A 48 17.95 -4.51 0.87
C LEU A 48 17.49 -5.81 1.53
N LEU A 49 18.43 -6.67 1.93
CA LEU A 49 18.14 -7.90 2.68
C LEU A 49 17.53 -7.59 4.05
N LEU A 50 18.11 -6.63 4.79
CA LEU A 50 17.59 -6.20 6.09
C LEU A 50 16.20 -5.57 5.97
N ALA A 51 15.97 -4.72 4.96
CA ALA A 51 14.66 -4.13 4.69
C ALA A 51 13.61 -5.23 4.42
N SER A 52 13.98 -6.22 3.60
CA SER A 52 13.14 -7.37 3.29
C SER A 52 12.84 -8.21 4.54
N ALA A 53 13.84 -8.42 5.40
CA ALA A 53 13.68 -9.18 6.63
C ALA A 53 12.74 -8.47 7.61
N LEU A 54 12.94 -7.17 7.87
CA LEU A 54 12.08 -6.38 8.76
C LEU A 54 10.64 -6.28 8.23
N ALA A 55 10.48 -6.05 6.93
CA ALA A 55 9.17 -6.08 6.28
C ALA A 55 8.51 -7.46 6.36
N GLY A 56 9.30 -8.53 6.20
CA GLY A 56 8.86 -9.91 6.40
C GLY A 56 8.38 -10.17 7.82
N LEU A 57 9.02 -9.61 8.85
CA LEU A 57 8.53 -9.74 10.23
C LEU A 57 7.12 -9.12 10.40
N LEU A 58 6.89 -7.94 9.80
CA LEU A 58 5.55 -7.32 9.79
C LEU A 58 4.53 -8.19 9.04
N GLY A 59 4.90 -8.69 7.86
CA GLY A 59 4.03 -9.54 7.05
C GLY A 59 3.80 -10.94 7.65
N GLY A 60 4.73 -11.45 8.45
CA GLY A 60 4.64 -12.76 9.08
C GLY A 60 3.55 -12.77 10.15
N GLU A 61 3.50 -11.72 10.97
CA GLU A 61 2.39 -11.52 11.91
C GLU A 61 1.05 -11.46 11.16
N ARG A 62 1.01 -10.77 10.01
CA ARG A 62 -0.21 -10.62 9.19
C ARG A 62 -0.69 -11.95 8.62
N GLU A 63 0.22 -12.75 8.08
CA GLU A 63 -0.07 -14.07 7.54
C GLU A 63 -0.58 -15.01 8.65
N LEU A 64 0.03 -14.97 9.83
CA LEU A 64 -0.41 -15.74 11.01
C LEU A 64 -1.80 -15.34 11.53
N THR A 65 -2.39 -14.26 11.02
CA THR A 65 -3.69 -13.73 11.44
C THR A 65 -4.70 -13.75 10.29
N ASP A 66 -4.40 -14.50 9.22
CA ASP A 66 -5.24 -14.64 8.03
C ASP A 66 -5.64 -13.28 7.42
N GLN A 67 -4.73 -12.31 7.45
CA GLN A 67 -4.95 -11.01 6.82
C GLN A 67 -4.71 -11.07 5.30
N PRO A 68 -5.44 -10.27 4.50
CA PRO A 68 -5.41 -10.36 3.05
C PRO A 68 -4.06 -9.99 2.42
N ALA A 69 -3.28 -9.09 3.05
CA ALA A 69 -1.89 -8.87 2.69
C ALA A 69 -1.00 -9.53 3.73
N GLY A 70 -0.32 -10.61 3.33
CA GLY A 70 0.55 -11.43 4.17
C GLY A 70 2.03 -11.13 3.98
N PHE A 71 2.84 -12.16 4.16
CA PHE A 71 4.29 -12.14 4.17
C PHE A 71 4.89 -11.66 2.84
N ARG A 72 4.44 -12.26 1.73
CA ARG A 72 4.96 -11.94 0.38
C ARG A 72 4.75 -10.47 0.02
N THR A 73 3.57 -9.94 0.34
CA THR A 73 3.19 -8.57 0.01
C THR A 73 4.05 -7.56 0.78
N HIS A 74 4.26 -7.79 2.07
CA HIS A 74 5.07 -6.89 2.88
C HIS A 74 6.54 -6.90 2.45
N ILE A 75 7.11 -8.09 2.15
CA ILE A 75 8.49 -8.19 1.65
C ILE A 75 8.68 -7.37 0.37
N LEU A 76 7.80 -7.55 -0.63
CA LEU A 76 7.92 -6.85 -1.91
C LEU A 76 7.80 -5.33 -1.74
N VAL A 77 6.89 -4.88 -0.88
CA VAL A 77 6.72 -3.45 -0.58
C VAL A 77 7.96 -2.87 0.11
N GLY A 78 8.49 -3.55 1.13
CA GLY A 78 9.68 -3.10 1.86
C GLY A 78 10.93 -3.10 0.98
N LEU A 79 11.14 -4.16 0.20
CA LEU A 79 12.24 -4.28 -0.76
C LEU A 79 12.18 -3.19 -1.83
N GLY A 80 11.00 -2.98 -2.44
CA GLY A 80 10.80 -1.97 -3.47
C GLY A 80 11.05 -0.56 -2.95
N ALA A 81 10.51 -0.23 -1.76
CA ALA A 81 10.74 1.06 -1.12
C ALA A 81 12.22 1.28 -0.78
N ALA A 82 12.90 0.27 -0.26
CA ALA A 82 14.34 0.34 0.02
C ALA A 82 15.17 0.53 -1.25
N LEU A 83 14.83 -0.18 -2.33
CA LEU A 83 15.51 -0.04 -3.62
C LEU A 83 15.33 1.36 -4.20
N PHE A 84 14.11 1.89 -4.21
CA PHE A 84 13.87 3.25 -4.69
C PHE A 84 14.59 4.29 -3.82
N ALA A 85 14.65 4.10 -2.51
CA ALA A 85 15.39 4.97 -1.61
C ALA A 85 16.91 4.93 -1.89
N VAL A 86 17.49 3.75 -2.12
CA VAL A 86 18.90 3.58 -2.48
C VAL A 86 19.20 4.24 -3.83
N ILE A 87 18.39 3.98 -4.86
CA ILE A 87 18.53 4.60 -6.18
C ILE A 87 18.43 6.12 -6.07
N SER A 88 17.49 6.59 -5.25
CA SER A 88 17.29 8.02 -5.02
C SER A 88 18.48 8.70 -4.32
N ALA A 89 19.13 8.01 -3.38
CA ALA A 89 20.24 8.57 -2.62
C ALA A 89 21.57 8.49 -3.36
N TYR A 90 21.83 7.40 -4.09
CA TYR A 90 23.15 7.09 -4.65
C TYR A 90 23.17 6.83 -6.16
N GLY A 91 22.01 6.64 -6.79
CA GLY A 91 21.91 6.21 -8.19
C GLY A 91 22.19 7.31 -9.23
N PHE A 92 22.14 8.58 -8.84
CA PHE A 92 22.26 9.72 -9.77
C PHE A 92 23.64 10.39 -9.78
N GLU A 93 24.60 9.93 -8.97
CA GLU A 93 25.92 10.57 -8.87
C GLU A 93 26.68 10.63 -10.21
N THR A 94 26.52 9.61 -11.06
CA THR A 94 27.17 9.53 -12.38
C THR A 94 26.61 10.55 -13.38
N VAL A 95 25.33 10.92 -13.25
CA VAL A 95 24.63 11.87 -14.12
C VAL A 95 24.92 13.31 -13.69
N VAL A 96 25.02 13.57 -12.39
CA VAL A 96 25.36 14.90 -11.86
C VAL A 96 26.84 15.23 -12.10
N GLY A 97 27.73 14.23 -12.05
CA GLY A 97 29.17 14.40 -12.30
C GLY A 97 29.54 14.70 -13.76
N SER A 98 28.64 14.51 -14.73
CA SER A 98 28.90 14.66 -16.18
C SER A 98 28.65 16.08 -16.72
N GLY A 99 28.79 17.12 -15.86
CA GLY A 99 28.88 18.52 -16.29
C GLY A 99 27.58 19.16 -16.81
N HIS A 100 26.45 18.46 -16.73
CA HIS A 100 25.14 19.02 -17.06
C HIS A 100 24.67 19.90 -15.91
N GLN A 101 24.99 21.19 -15.98
CA GLN A 101 24.76 22.27 -14.99
C GLN A 101 23.28 22.52 -14.58
N GLY A 102 22.35 21.59 -14.84
CA GLY A 102 20.93 21.73 -14.52
C GLY A 102 20.25 20.50 -13.92
N VAL A 103 20.92 19.34 -13.82
CA VAL A 103 20.30 18.13 -13.27
C VAL A 103 20.66 18.01 -11.79
N GLN A 104 19.86 18.62 -10.92
CA GLN A 104 19.89 18.37 -9.48
C GLN A 104 19.00 17.17 -9.19
N ALA A 105 19.59 16.03 -8.84
CA ALA A 105 18.82 14.90 -8.32
C ALA A 105 18.37 15.24 -6.90
N ASP A 106 17.05 15.34 -6.68
CA ASP A 106 16.45 15.58 -5.36
C ASP A 106 15.97 14.25 -4.75
N PRO A 107 16.67 13.70 -3.75
CA PRO A 107 16.27 12.44 -3.15
C PRO A 107 14.91 12.50 -2.44
N THR A 108 14.52 13.68 -2.00
CA THR A 108 13.23 13.93 -1.32
C THR A 108 12.07 13.68 -2.27
N ARG A 109 12.25 13.96 -3.56
CA ARG A 109 11.22 13.76 -4.57
C ARG A 109 10.84 12.30 -4.71
N VAL A 110 11.81 11.40 -4.86
CA VAL A 110 11.52 9.96 -4.97
C VAL A 110 10.90 9.45 -3.67
N ALA A 111 11.40 9.88 -2.51
CA ALA A 111 10.81 9.53 -1.21
C ALA A 111 9.33 9.94 -1.13
N SER A 112 8.97 11.14 -1.60
CA SER A 112 7.57 11.59 -1.65
C SER A 112 6.71 10.72 -2.57
N GLN A 113 7.25 10.26 -3.70
CA GLN A 113 6.52 9.42 -4.65
C GLN A 113 6.29 8.00 -4.11
N ILE A 114 7.20 7.48 -3.27
CA ILE A 114 6.98 6.20 -2.57
C ILE A 114 5.74 6.31 -1.66
N VAL A 115 5.62 7.42 -0.90
CA VAL A 115 4.47 7.66 0.01
C VAL A 115 3.16 7.75 -0.77
N VAL A 116 3.16 8.43 -1.91
CA VAL A 116 1.97 8.54 -2.79
C VAL A 116 1.61 7.16 -3.38
N GLY A 117 2.60 6.43 -3.90
CA GLY A 117 2.39 5.12 -4.52
C GLY A 117 1.83 4.08 -3.55
N ILE A 118 2.35 4.04 -2.31
CA ILE A 118 1.81 3.14 -1.29
C ILE A 118 0.41 3.55 -0.84
N GLY A 119 0.07 4.84 -0.90
CA GLY A 119 -1.29 5.33 -0.65
C GLY A 119 -2.31 4.74 -1.62
N PHE A 120 -1.96 4.60 -2.90
CA PHE A 120 -2.80 3.92 -3.90
C PHE A 120 -3.00 2.44 -3.58
N LEU A 121 -1.91 1.71 -3.26
CA LEU A 121 -1.98 0.31 -2.85
C LEU A 121 -2.80 0.11 -1.57
N GLY A 122 -2.64 1.02 -0.60
CA GLY A 122 -3.42 1.02 0.65
C GLY A 122 -4.91 1.24 0.40
N GLY A 123 -5.27 2.16 -0.49
CA GLY A 123 -6.66 2.36 -0.92
C GLY A 123 -7.25 1.11 -1.58
N GLY A 124 -6.48 0.42 -2.43
CA GLY A 124 -6.87 -0.84 -3.05
C GLY A 124 -7.08 -2.00 -2.06
N ALA A 125 -6.46 -1.94 -0.89
CA ALA A 125 -6.64 -2.95 0.17
C ALA A 125 -7.91 -2.73 1.00
N ILE A 126 -8.53 -1.55 0.94
CA ILE A 126 -9.72 -1.22 1.72
C ILE A 126 -10.98 -1.56 0.90
N ILE A 127 -11.78 -2.51 1.41
CA ILE A 127 -12.99 -2.98 0.75
C ILE A 127 -14.20 -2.76 1.66
N LYS A 128 -15.27 -2.20 1.10
CA LYS A 128 -16.56 -2.00 1.79
C LYS A 128 -17.55 -3.09 1.41
N TYR A 129 -18.11 -3.77 2.41
CA TYR A 129 -19.17 -4.76 2.26
C TYR A 129 -20.40 -4.30 3.05
N GLY A 130 -21.41 -3.77 2.35
CA GLY A 130 -22.59 -3.18 2.99
C GLY A 130 -22.20 -2.06 3.97
N ALA A 131 -22.49 -2.24 5.25
CA ALA A 131 -22.13 -1.32 6.33
C ALA A 131 -20.72 -1.56 6.93
N SER A 132 -20.03 -2.65 6.59
CA SER A 132 -18.73 -3.01 7.19
C SER A 132 -17.57 -2.66 6.26
N ILE A 133 -16.52 -2.01 6.80
CA ILE A 133 -15.26 -1.74 6.10
C ILE A 133 -14.20 -2.76 6.57
N ARG A 134 -13.46 -3.34 5.63
CA ARG A 134 -12.33 -4.26 5.89
C ARG A 134 -11.05 -3.71 5.27
N GLY A 135 -9.89 -4.12 5.79
CA GLY A 135 -8.58 -3.79 5.21
C GLY A 135 -7.91 -2.53 5.76
N LEU A 136 -8.51 -1.81 6.73
CA LEU A 136 -7.91 -0.60 7.33
C LEU A 136 -6.52 -0.87 7.94
N THR A 137 -6.39 -1.93 8.75
CA THR A 137 -5.10 -2.30 9.36
C THR A 137 -4.09 -2.80 8.33
N THR A 138 -4.57 -3.44 7.26
CA THR A 138 -3.73 -3.89 6.14
C THR A 138 -3.16 -2.70 5.37
N ALA A 139 -3.98 -1.70 5.07
CA ALA A 139 -3.52 -0.48 4.43
C ALA A 139 -2.48 0.25 5.29
N ALA A 140 -2.75 0.38 6.59
CA ALA A 140 -1.81 0.98 7.53
C ALA A 140 -0.49 0.19 7.64
N SER A 141 -0.54 -1.15 7.67
CA SER A 141 0.68 -1.95 7.79
C SER A 141 1.54 -1.88 6.51
N LEU A 142 0.92 -1.86 5.33
CA LEU A 142 1.64 -1.63 4.07
C LEU A 142 2.32 -0.25 4.04
N TRP A 143 1.64 0.78 4.52
CA TRP A 143 2.20 2.14 4.62
C TRP A 143 3.44 2.18 5.51
N VAL A 144 3.35 1.59 6.72
CA VAL A 144 4.49 1.51 7.64
C VAL A 144 5.63 0.67 7.05
N THR A 145 5.29 -0.42 6.35
CA THR A 145 6.29 -1.29 5.72
C THR A 145 7.11 -0.56 4.66
N ALA A 146 6.46 0.28 3.84
CA ALA A 146 7.16 1.14 2.89
C ALA A 146 8.06 2.14 3.61
N ALA A 147 7.59 2.76 4.70
CA ALA A 147 8.40 3.68 5.51
C ALA A 147 9.65 3.01 6.10
N VAL A 148 9.51 1.79 6.63
CA VAL A 148 10.64 0.98 7.14
C VAL A 148 11.63 0.66 6.01
N GLY A 149 11.14 0.22 4.85
CA GLY A 149 11.98 -0.03 3.67
C GLY A 149 12.77 1.21 3.25
N THR A 150 12.11 2.35 3.12
CA THR A 150 12.75 3.63 2.80
C THR A 150 13.83 4.01 3.83
N ALA A 151 13.52 3.92 5.14
CA ALA A 151 14.46 4.23 6.21
C ALA A 151 15.71 3.34 6.14
N VAL A 152 15.54 2.04 5.96
CA VAL A 152 16.68 1.11 5.84
C VAL A 152 17.47 1.35 4.55
N GLY A 153 16.80 1.66 3.44
CA GLY A 153 17.45 1.98 2.16
C GLY A 153 18.40 3.17 2.25
N ILE A 154 17.98 4.25 2.91
CA ILE A 154 18.85 5.43 3.17
C ILE A 154 19.89 5.21 4.28
N GLY A 155 19.92 4.03 4.92
CA GLY A 155 20.89 3.66 5.95
C GLY A 155 20.46 3.93 7.40
N GLN A 156 19.21 4.36 7.63
CA GLN A 156 18.66 4.59 8.96
C GLN A 156 18.16 3.29 9.61
N LEU A 157 19.10 2.38 9.91
CA LEU A 157 18.80 1.03 10.43
C LEU A 157 18.11 1.06 11.80
N ALA A 158 18.52 1.99 12.68
CA ALA A 158 17.92 2.16 14.00
C ALA A 158 16.44 2.58 13.89
N LEU A 159 16.13 3.55 13.03
CA LEU A 159 14.75 4.00 12.84
C LEU A 159 13.87 2.90 12.23
N GLY A 160 14.40 2.17 11.23
CA GLY A 160 13.68 1.05 10.62
C GLY A 160 13.36 -0.07 11.61
N SER A 161 14.34 -0.46 12.44
CA SER A 161 14.17 -1.50 13.46
C SER A 161 13.24 -1.08 14.60
N VAL A 162 13.39 0.14 15.14
CA VAL A 162 12.51 0.67 16.19
C VAL A 162 11.07 0.79 15.68
N THR A 163 10.86 1.31 14.48
CA THR A 163 9.53 1.41 13.87
C THR A 163 8.90 0.03 13.69
N THR A 164 9.67 -0.96 13.24
CA THR A 164 9.22 -2.35 13.12
C THR A 164 8.81 -2.91 14.48
N ALA A 165 9.63 -2.71 15.52
CA ALA A 165 9.34 -3.18 16.87
C ALA A 165 8.08 -2.55 17.47
N ILE A 166 7.92 -1.22 17.36
CA ILE A 166 6.72 -0.50 17.80
C ILE A 166 5.48 -1.02 17.06
N THR A 167 5.61 -1.25 15.76
CA THR A 167 4.51 -1.73 14.93
C THR A 167 4.11 -3.14 15.35
N LEU A 168 5.06 -4.08 15.49
CA LEU A 168 4.78 -5.43 15.99
C LEU A 168 4.13 -5.40 17.37
N LEU A 169 4.60 -4.53 18.27
CA LEU A 169 4.01 -4.35 19.60
C LEU A 169 2.56 -3.84 19.51
N ALA A 170 2.28 -2.88 18.64
CA ALA A 170 0.91 -2.41 18.42
C ALA A 170 0.00 -3.51 17.85
N LEU A 171 0.54 -4.35 16.96
CA LEU A 171 -0.21 -5.39 16.28
C LEU A 171 -0.48 -6.63 17.14
N VAL A 172 0.50 -7.05 17.95
CA VAL A 172 0.39 -8.20 18.85
C VAL A 172 -0.22 -7.79 20.19
N GLY A 173 0.23 -6.67 20.76
CA GLY A 173 -0.14 -6.20 22.10
C GLY A 173 -1.60 -5.75 22.22
N LEU A 174 -2.22 -5.24 21.14
CA LEU A 174 -3.63 -4.85 21.17
C LEU A 174 -4.60 -6.03 21.02
N ARG A 175 -4.13 -7.24 20.69
CA ARG A 175 -4.99 -8.43 20.58
C ARG A 175 -5.73 -8.76 21.87
N PRO A 176 -5.08 -8.87 23.05
CA PRO A 176 -5.78 -9.09 24.32
C PRO A 176 -6.70 -7.92 24.67
N LEU A 177 -6.27 -6.67 24.41
CA LEU A 177 -7.05 -5.47 24.67
C LEU A 177 -8.37 -5.46 23.86
N ARG A 178 -8.33 -5.85 22.59
CA ARG A 178 -9.53 -5.97 21.74
C ARG A 178 -10.50 -7.03 22.27
N ARG A 179 -10.03 -8.11 22.90
CA ARG A 179 -10.91 -9.08 23.57
C ARG A 179 -11.56 -8.49 24.80
N LEU A 180 -10.83 -7.68 25.57
CA LEU A 180 -11.34 -7.02 26.77
C LEU A 180 -12.39 -5.96 26.43
N ILE A 181 -12.11 -5.11 25.44
CA ILE A 181 -13.05 -4.08 24.97
C ILE A 181 -14.32 -4.71 24.40
N ARG A 182 -14.22 -5.80 23.62
CA ARG A 182 -15.42 -6.51 23.12
C ARG A 182 -16.29 -7.08 24.23
N ARG A 183 -15.72 -7.49 25.37
CA ARG A 183 -16.52 -7.92 26.53
C ARG A 183 -17.35 -6.77 27.09
N TYR A 184 -16.84 -5.54 27.07
CA TYR A 184 -17.54 -4.36 27.56
C TYR A 184 -18.55 -3.80 26.54
N ALA A 185 -18.22 -3.84 25.24
CA ALA A 185 -19.08 -3.30 24.17
C ALA A 185 -20.31 -4.18 23.87
N ARG A 186 -20.26 -5.49 24.18
CA ARG A 186 -21.38 -6.42 23.94
C ARG A 186 -22.62 -6.15 24.80
N ASP A 187 -22.51 -5.27 25.79
CA ASP A 187 -23.62 -4.81 26.62
C ASP A 187 -24.47 -3.71 25.94
N ARG A 188 -24.11 -3.30 24.71
CA ARG A 188 -24.71 -2.19 23.95
C ARG A 188 -25.10 -2.56 22.50
N ASP A 189 -25.33 -3.84 22.19
CA ASP A 189 -25.79 -4.23 20.84
C ASP A 189 -27.28 -3.85 20.66
N GLU A 190 -27.52 -2.67 20.07
CA GLU A 190 -28.83 -2.26 19.54
C GLU A 190 -29.06 -2.95 18.18
N TYR A 191 -30.02 -3.87 18.13
CA TYR A 191 -30.40 -4.57 16.90
C TYR A 191 -31.37 -3.71 16.08
N ILE A 192 -30.87 -3.06 15.02
CA ILE A 192 -31.73 -2.46 14.00
C ILE A 192 -32.21 -3.58 13.07
N VAL A 193 -33.47 -3.98 13.25
CA VAL A 193 -34.16 -4.92 12.36
C VAL A 193 -34.81 -4.12 11.24
N GLU A 194 -34.26 -4.20 10.02
CA GLU A 194 -34.99 -3.76 8.83
C GLU A 194 -36.09 -4.78 8.52
N ALA A 195 -37.32 -4.49 8.95
CA ALA A 195 -38.50 -5.23 8.55
C ALA A 195 -38.75 -5.00 7.06
N ARG A 196 -38.82 -6.09 6.31
CA ARG A 196 -39.30 -6.09 4.92
C ARG A 196 -40.77 -5.60 4.96
N ARG A 197 -41.13 -4.65 4.07
CA ARG A 197 -42.40 -3.87 4.09
C ARG A 197 -43.70 -4.72 4.01
N ASP A 198 -43.59 -6.03 3.88
CA ASP A 198 -44.70 -6.98 3.88
C ASP A 198 -45.03 -7.56 5.27
N VAL A 199 -44.23 -7.24 6.29
CA VAL A 199 -44.46 -7.68 7.67
C VAL A 199 -44.98 -6.51 8.50
N ASP A 200 -46.26 -6.59 8.89
CA ASP A 200 -46.87 -5.65 9.83
C ASP A 200 -46.26 -5.85 11.23
N VAL A 201 -45.21 -5.08 11.51
CA VAL A 201 -44.45 -5.14 12.77
C VAL A 201 -45.36 -4.81 13.97
N ALA A 202 -46.38 -3.96 13.77
CA ALA A 202 -47.35 -3.62 14.80
C ALA A 202 -48.24 -4.83 15.17
N ALA A 203 -48.63 -5.63 14.19
CA ALA A 203 -49.39 -6.87 14.41
C ALA A 203 -48.56 -7.98 15.11
N MET A 204 -47.24 -8.00 14.91
CA MET A 204 -46.35 -8.93 15.61
C MET A 204 -46.07 -8.50 17.06
N LEU A 205 -45.90 -7.20 17.31
CA LEU A 205 -45.66 -6.67 18.66
C LEU A 205 -46.91 -6.78 19.55
N SER A 206 -48.12 -6.61 19.01
CA SER A 206 -49.36 -6.80 19.77
C SER A 206 -49.59 -8.26 20.18
N ARG A 207 -49.16 -9.22 19.35
CA ARG A 207 -49.18 -10.67 19.69
C ARG A 207 -48.18 -11.07 20.75
N ASN A 208 -47.06 -10.34 20.89
CA ASN A 208 -46.03 -10.65 21.88
C ASN A 208 -46.25 -9.88 23.20
N SER A 209 -46.98 -8.76 23.16
CA SER A 209 -47.38 -8.00 24.36
C SER A 209 -48.30 -8.81 25.29
N SER A 210 -49.16 -9.67 24.75
CA SER A 210 -49.99 -10.59 25.55
C SER A 210 -49.23 -11.80 26.10
N ALA A 211 -47.94 -11.97 25.76
CA ALA A 211 -47.09 -13.08 26.19
C ALA A 211 -45.89 -12.64 27.04
N SER A 212 -45.89 -11.41 27.57
CA SER A 212 -44.87 -10.97 28.52
C SER A 212 -45.14 -11.63 29.90
N PRO A 213 -44.26 -12.51 30.40
CA PRO A 213 -44.42 -13.03 31.74
C PRO A 213 -44.14 -11.89 32.73
N LYS A 214 -45.08 -11.63 33.64
CA LYS A 214 -44.88 -10.73 34.79
C LYS A 214 -43.57 -11.11 35.48
N LYS A 215 -42.61 -10.19 35.49
CA LYS A 215 -41.34 -10.33 36.20
C LYS A 215 -41.61 -10.16 37.69
N ASP A 216 -41.64 -11.26 38.43
CA ASP A 216 -41.78 -11.27 39.88
C ASP A 216 -40.52 -10.66 40.53
N PRO A 217 -40.63 -9.61 41.37
CA PRO A 217 -39.47 -8.93 41.94
C PRO A 217 -38.78 -9.68 43.10
N THR A 218 -39.21 -10.89 43.46
CA THR A 218 -38.69 -11.66 44.60
C THR A 218 -38.01 -12.99 44.24
N ALA A 219 -37.83 -13.32 42.96
CA ALA A 219 -37.25 -14.61 42.57
C ALA A 219 -35.71 -14.62 42.68
N PRO A 220 -35.09 -15.48 43.52
CA PRO A 220 -33.64 -15.58 43.62
C PRO A 220 -33.02 -16.25 42.38
N SER A 221 -31.79 -15.86 42.10
CA SER A 221 -30.99 -16.14 40.90
C SER A 221 -30.54 -17.60 40.77
N VAL A 222 -31.43 -18.55 40.48
CA VAL A 222 -30.99 -19.91 40.09
C VAL A 222 -31.95 -20.57 39.11
N CYS A 223 -31.37 -21.22 38.09
CA CYS A 223 -31.97 -22.20 37.18
C CYS A 223 -32.55 -21.68 35.84
N TRP A 224 -31.66 -21.38 34.89
CA TRP A 224 -32.01 -21.24 33.47
C TRP A 224 -31.80 -22.59 32.76
N CYS A 225 -32.82 -23.46 32.79
CA CYS A 225 -32.85 -24.67 31.96
C CYS A 225 -34.29 -25.15 31.70
N ALA A 226 -34.97 -24.56 30.72
CA ALA A 226 -36.11 -25.18 30.03
C ALA A 226 -36.44 -24.38 28.77
N ARG A 227 -36.12 -24.89 27.59
CA ARG A 227 -37.07 -25.65 26.74
C ARG A 227 -37.89 -24.72 25.83
N HIS A 228 -37.33 -24.39 24.67
CA HIS A 228 -38.15 -24.29 23.46
C HIS A 228 -37.39 -24.74 22.21
N ARG A 229 -37.44 -26.05 21.97
CA ARG A 229 -37.07 -26.70 20.72
C ARG A 229 -38.22 -26.51 19.73
N ARG A 230 -38.08 -25.62 18.74
CA ARG A 230 -38.87 -25.68 17.51
C ARG A 230 -37.93 -25.66 16.31
N SER A 231 -37.93 -26.79 15.62
CA SER A 231 -37.17 -27.10 14.42
C SER A 231 -37.53 -26.16 13.26
N LEU A 232 -36.64 -25.24 12.91
CA LEU A 232 -36.66 -24.58 11.60
C LEU A 232 -36.09 -25.56 10.57
N ARG A 233 -36.99 -26.28 9.88
CA ARG A 233 -36.64 -27.04 8.66
C ARG A 233 -36.46 -26.04 7.52
N LEU A 234 -35.22 -25.68 7.22
CA LEU A 234 -34.87 -24.96 5.99
C LEU A 234 -35.07 -25.91 4.79
N ARG A 235 -36.19 -25.74 4.08
CA ARG A 235 -36.43 -26.41 2.80
C ARG A 235 -35.77 -25.58 1.70
N SER A 236 -34.57 -25.97 1.27
CA SER A 236 -33.93 -25.37 0.10
C SER A 236 -34.70 -25.78 -1.17
N ARG A 237 -35.54 -24.90 -1.72
CA ARG A 237 -35.97 -25.03 -3.11
C ARG A 237 -34.81 -24.60 -4.01
N ARG A 238 -34.16 -25.56 -4.68
CA ARG A 238 -33.32 -25.26 -5.85
C ARG A 238 -34.23 -24.76 -6.98
N PRO A 239 -33.87 -23.70 -7.71
CA PRO A 239 -34.57 -23.37 -8.94
C PRO A 239 -34.17 -24.37 -10.04
N SER A 240 -35.15 -25.01 -10.66
CA SER A 240 -34.99 -25.79 -11.89
C SER A 240 -34.86 -24.84 -13.09
N PRO A 241 -34.00 -25.13 -14.09
CA PRO A 241 -33.91 -24.32 -15.30
C PRO A 241 -35.03 -24.71 -16.26
N GLY A 242 -36.00 -23.82 -16.45
CA GLY A 242 -37.05 -23.94 -17.45
C GLY A 242 -37.00 -22.75 -18.40
N TRP A 243 -36.46 -22.98 -19.60
CA TRP A 243 -36.59 -22.06 -20.73
C TRP A 243 -38.05 -22.09 -21.20
N ASN A 244 -38.72 -20.95 -21.16
CA ASN A 244 -39.98 -20.76 -21.90
C ASN A 244 -39.82 -19.58 -22.86
N THR A 245 -39.71 -19.95 -24.13
CA THR A 245 -40.03 -19.14 -25.29
C THR A 245 -41.53 -18.86 -25.33
N SER A 246 -41.92 -17.59 -25.39
CA SER A 246 -43.25 -17.19 -25.83
C SER A 246 -43.14 -15.93 -26.68
N THR A 247 -43.05 -16.20 -27.98
CA THR A 247 -43.74 -15.49 -29.07
C THR A 247 -44.69 -14.39 -28.62
N THR A 248 -44.37 -13.15 -28.96
CA THR A 248 -45.36 -12.06 -29.02
C THR A 248 -45.56 -11.70 -30.48
N SER A 249 -46.77 -11.97 -30.95
CA SER A 249 -47.33 -11.59 -32.24
C SER A 249 -47.42 -10.06 -32.37
N THR A 250 -46.74 -9.49 -33.37
CA THR A 250 -47.01 -8.14 -33.87
C THR A 250 -48.00 -8.22 -35.03
N GLY A 251 -49.13 -7.52 -34.91
CA GLY A 251 -50.12 -7.33 -35.97
C GLY A 251 -49.63 -6.41 -37.10
N PRO A 252 -50.42 -6.25 -38.17
CA PRO A 252 -49.96 -5.80 -39.48
C PRO A 252 -50.00 -4.27 -39.63
N VAL A 253 -49.02 -3.70 -40.32
CA VAL A 253 -49.13 -2.39 -40.96
C VAL A 253 -48.57 -2.51 -42.37
N ASP A 254 -49.47 -2.26 -43.33
CA ASP A 254 -49.23 -2.20 -44.76
C ASP A 254 -48.17 -1.16 -45.15
N GLY A 255 -47.38 -1.49 -46.16
CA GLY A 255 -46.40 -0.57 -46.76
C GLY A 255 -45.72 -1.18 -47.98
N GLN A 256 -46.39 -1.08 -49.13
CA GLN A 256 -45.88 -1.30 -50.49
C GLN A 256 -44.48 -0.69 -50.66
N GLY A 257 -43.48 -1.38 -51.19
CA GLY A 257 -43.24 -1.53 -52.63
C GLY A 257 -41.79 -1.13 -52.99
N PRO A 258 -41.25 -1.52 -54.15
CA PRO A 258 -39.95 -2.23 -54.19
C PRO A 258 -38.86 -1.57 -55.07
N SER A 259 -37.75 -2.30 -55.24
CA SER A 259 -36.73 -2.23 -56.31
C SER A 259 -35.57 -1.24 -56.04
N ARG A 260 -34.29 -1.64 -55.99
CA ARG A 260 -33.35 -2.40 -56.85
C ARG A 260 -32.28 -1.41 -57.36
N SER A 261 -31.03 -1.84 -57.23
CA SER A 261 -29.85 -1.51 -58.06
C SER A 261 -29.50 -0.03 -58.27
N SER A 262 -28.33 0.38 -57.80
CA SER A 262 -27.07 0.37 -58.57
C SER A 262 -25.89 0.68 -57.66
#